data_AF-A0A0B0ETJ5-F1
#
_entry.id   AF-A0A0B0ETJ5-F1
#
_cell.length_a   1.000
_cell.length_b   1.000
_cell.length_c   1.000
_cell.angle_alpha   90.00
_cell.angle_beta   90.00
_cell.angle_gamma   90.00
#
_symmetry.space_group_name_H-M   'P 1'
#
loop_
_entity.id
_entity.type
_entity.pdbx_description
1 polymer ?
#
loop_
_entity_poly.entity_id
_entity_poly.type
_entity_poly.pdbx_seq_one_letter_code
_entity_poly.pdbx_strand_id
1 'polypeptide(L)'
;MNYDIVLVSAPLKADDTHLGLCPSLSNLTLGSYLSRQGASVRMFDPSVEMDTAGAAPNPFLKELAERCVEMKSRFLGISCLSPVDGKFGAVLAREVKKLKYELPVIMGGLWATTYAPQILEKLPEVDAVVKGPGELAMEALIKTPDGSIPAWDSAPGLIWRGGTNSEIRHYTVDLARPLDMSLLAKPESYDIMVYMSSRGCPYRCSFCSEPIMFPSYIDEPLDKVTADIKGFNAFNKSYFFWICDPLLGFNPGS
;
A
#
# COMPACT_ATOMS: atom_id res chain seq x y z
N MET A 1 -4.34 15.45 14.56
CA MET A 1 -5.29 14.36 14.24
C MET A 1 -4.59 13.06 14.59
N ASN A 2 -5.31 12.09 15.13
CA ASN A 2 -4.78 10.73 15.30
C ASN A 2 -5.35 9.90 14.16
N TYR A 3 -4.51 9.10 13.49
CA TYR A 3 -4.93 8.21 12.41
C TYR A 3 -4.94 6.77 12.91
N ASP A 4 -5.78 5.91 12.35
CA ASP A 4 -5.61 4.48 12.53
C ASP A 4 -4.37 4.00 11.79
N ILE A 5 -4.16 4.48 10.56
CA ILE A 5 -3.02 4.10 9.75
C ILE A 5 -2.50 5.26 8.89
N VAL A 6 -1.18 5.36 8.82
CA VAL A 6 -0.48 6.11 7.79
C VAL A 6 0.07 5.11 6.77
N LEU A 7 -0.25 5.30 5.50
CA LEU A 7 0.22 4.49 4.37
C LEU A 7 1.26 5.29 3.59
N VAL A 8 2.51 4.83 3.56
CA VAL A 8 3.63 5.52 2.90
C VAL A 8 4.05 4.76 1.65
N SER A 9 4.28 5.49 0.56
CA SER A 9 4.90 4.99 -0.67
C SER A 9 6.40 5.29 -0.68
N ALA A 10 7.17 4.44 -1.38
CA ALA A 10 8.54 4.79 -1.73
C ALA A 10 8.52 6.01 -2.66
N PRO A 11 9.36 7.03 -2.43
CA PRO A 11 9.44 8.17 -3.32
C PRO A 11 9.94 7.71 -4.69
N LEU A 12 9.21 8.06 -5.74
CA LEU A 12 9.71 8.07 -7.10
C LEU A 12 10.78 9.16 -7.15
N LYS A 13 12.02 8.78 -7.47
CA LYS A 13 13.24 9.57 -7.25
C LYS A 13 13.17 11.00 -7.80
N ALA A 14 13.84 11.89 -7.08
CA ALA A 14 14.12 13.28 -7.41
C ALA A 14 15.04 13.42 -8.64
N ASP A 15 14.44 13.67 -9.80
CA ASP A 15 15.05 14.52 -10.81
C ASP A 15 14.01 15.57 -11.25
N ASP A 16 14.46 16.69 -11.81
CA ASP A 16 13.57 17.78 -12.23
C ASP A 16 12.68 17.40 -13.44
N THR A 17 12.63 16.11 -13.80
CA THR A 17 11.74 15.65 -14.85
C THR A 17 10.36 15.41 -14.25
N HIS A 18 9.48 16.40 -14.44
CA HIS A 18 8.04 16.31 -14.14
C HIS A 18 7.31 15.32 -15.08
N LEU A 19 7.93 14.19 -15.42
CA LEU A 19 7.35 13.20 -16.31
C LEU A 19 7.26 11.87 -15.56
N GLY A 20 6.02 11.42 -15.38
CA GLY A 20 5.75 10.04 -14.99
C GLY A 20 5.47 9.82 -13.52
N LEU A 21 5.11 10.86 -12.77
CA LEU A 21 4.68 10.67 -11.39
C LEU A 21 3.29 10.03 -11.34
N CYS A 22 3.16 8.96 -10.56
CA CYS A 22 1.91 8.25 -10.35
C CYS A 22 1.65 8.05 -8.85
N PRO A 23 0.39 8.06 -8.41
CA PRO A 23 0.06 7.75 -7.03
C PRO A 23 0.30 6.26 -6.76
N SER A 24 0.54 5.90 -5.50
CA SER A 24 0.55 4.50 -5.10
C SER A 24 -0.85 3.89 -5.18
N LEU A 25 -1.11 3.11 -6.23
CA LEU A 25 -2.39 2.42 -6.41
C LEU A 25 -2.71 1.47 -5.26
N SER A 26 -1.70 0.79 -4.71
CA SER A 26 -1.85 -0.10 -3.55
C SER A 26 -2.32 0.66 -2.31
N ASN A 27 -1.70 1.81 -2.00
CA ASN A 27 -2.10 2.64 -0.86
C ASN A 27 -3.47 3.28 -1.08
N LEU A 28 -3.77 3.76 -2.29
CA LEU A 28 -5.08 4.33 -2.62
C LEU A 28 -6.18 3.27 -2.49
N THR A 29 -5.94 2.06 -2.99
CA THR A 29 -6.88 0.93 -2.92
C THR A 29 -7.13 0.51 -1.47
N LEU A 30 -6.06 0.25 -0.71
CA LEU A 30 -6.16 -0.15 0.69
C LEU A 30 -6.79 0.96 1.53
N GLY A 31 -6.35 2.21 1.33
CA GLY A 31 -6.88 3.36 2.05
C GLY A 31 -8.36 3.57 1.77
N SER A 32 -8.79 3.49 0.51
CA SER A 32 -10.21 3.59 0.13
C SER A 32 -11.05 2.53 0.82
N TYR A 33 -10.54 1.29 0.90
CA TYR A 33 -11.21 0.21 1.61
C TYR A 33 -11.35 0.51 3.10
N LEU A 34 -10.25 0.86 3.76
CA LEU A 34 -10.21 1.10 5.21
C LEU A 34 -11.05 2.31 5.63
N SER A 35 -11.02 3.41 4.85
CA SER A 35 -11.88 4.58 5.09
C SER A 35 -13.36 4.20 5.12
N ARG A 36 -13.81 3.30 4.24
CA ARG A 36 -15.20 2.79 4.23
C ARG A 36 -15.52 1.91 5.44
N GLN A 37 -14.53 1.25 6.01
CA GLN A 37 -14.66 0.51 7.27
C GLN A 37 -14.66 1.44 8.50
N GLY A 38 -14.61 2.76 8.29
CA GLY A 38 -14.63 3.77 9.35
C GLY A 38 -13.25 4.12 9.91
N ALA A 39 -12.17 3.61 9.31
CA ALA A 39 -10.81 3.92 9.75
C ALA A 39 -10.40 5.34 9.35
N SER A 40 -9.65 6.01 10.23
CA SER A 40 -8.96 7.24 9.86
C SER A 40 -7.66 6.90 9.13
N VAL A 41 -7.63 7.15 7.81
CA VAL A 41 -6.49 6.80 6.95
C VAL A 41 -5.76 8.05 6.48
N ARG A 42 -4.43 8.00 6.49
CA ARG A 42 -3.58 9.00 5.83
C ARG A 42 -2.67 8.34 4.80
N MET A 43 -2.96 8.55 3.51
CA MET A 43 -2.01 8.19 2.46
C MET A 43 -0.97 9.30 2.34
N PHE A 44 0.29 9.05 2.71
CA PHE A 44 1.37 10.02 2.66
C PHE A 44 2.35 9.70 1.54
N ASP A 45 2.42 10.57 0.54
CA ASP A 45 3.29 10.38 -0.62
C ASP A 45 4.44 11.42 -0.61
N PRO A 46 5.65 11.04 -0.19
CA PRO A 46 6.75 11.98 -0.09
C PRO A 46 7.15 12.59 -1.43
N SER A 47 6.83 11.97 -2.57
CA SER A 47 7.17 12.53 -3.89
C SER A 47 6.40 13.80 -4.26
N VAL A 48 5.24 14.03 -3.65
CA VAL A 48 4.45 15.26 -3.87
C VAL A 48 4.37 16.13 -2.62
N GLU A 49 4.52 15.54 -1.44
CA GLU A 49 4.28 16.22 -0.17
C GLU A 49 5.53 16.71 0.53
N MET A 50 6.72 16.28 0.10
CA MET A 50 8.00 16.71 0.64
C MET A 50 8.89 17.32 -0.44
N ASP A 51 9.81 18.19 -0.02
CA ASP A 51 10.87 18.66 -0.91
C ASP A 51 11.93 17.56 -1.03
N THR A 52 11.87 16.82 -2.14
CA THR A 52 12.84 15.78 -2.45
C THR A 52 14.02 16.30 -3.27
N ALA A 53 13.97 17.55 -3.77
CA ALA A 53 14.93 18.08 -4.72
C ALA A 53 16.27 18.37 -4.04
N GLY A 54 17.34 17.72 -4.52
CA GLY A 54 18.69 17.92 -3.99
C GLY A 54 18.89 17.48 -2.53
N ALA A 55 17.89 16.86 -1.90
CA ALA A 55 18.00 16.40 -0.52
C ALA A 55 18.99 15.23 -0.43
N ALA A 56 19.97 15.35 0.45
CA ALA A 56 20.82 14.21 0.78
C ALA A 56 19.95 13.08 1.36
N PRO A 57 20.21 11.80 1.04
CA PRO A 57 19.32 10.70 1.43
C PRO A 57 19.03 10.62 2.94
N ASN A 58 20.04 10.86 3.79
CA ASN A 58 19.89 10.70 5.24
C ASN A 58 19.02 11.78 5.89
N PRO A 59 19.23 13.10 5.64
CA PRO A 59 18.30 14.13 6.11
C PRO A 59 16.85 13.92 5.67
N PHE A 60 16.63 13.54 4.41
CA PHE A 60 15.30 13.29 3.88
C PHE A 60 14.59 12.15 4.63
N LEU A 61 15.26 11.00 4.80
CA LEU A 61 14.68 9.86 5.51
C LEU A 61 14.37 10.17 6.97
N LYS A 62 15.21 10.99 7.61
CA LYS A 62 14.97 11.45 8.97
C LYS A 62 13.71 12.32 9.06
N GLU A 63 13.59 13.33 8.20
CA GLU A 63 12.39 14.19 8.16
C GLU A 63 11.13 13.37 7.86
N LEU A 64 11.21 12.43 6.91
CA LEU A 64 10.10 11.54 6.57
C LEU A 64 9.66 10.72 7.79
N ALA A 65 10.60 10.14 8.54
CA ALA A 65 10.29 9.40 9.76
C ALA A 65 9.66 10.30 10.84
N GLU A 66 10.17 11.52 11.01
CA GLU A 66 9.62 12.52 11.95
C GLU A 66 8.16 12.84 11.58
N ARG A 67 7.86 13.11 10.30
CA ARG A 67 6.49 13.34 9.83
C ARG A 67 5.57 12.14 10.05
N CYS A 68 6.06 10.92 9.82
CA CYS A 68 5.29 9.70 10.09
C CYS A 68 4.87 9.60 11.56
N VAL A 69 5.78 9.91 12.48
CA VAL A 69 5.52 9.88 13.93
C VAL A 69 4.62 11.04 14.37
N GLU A 70 4.80 12.24 13.83
CA GLU A 70 3.98 13.42 14.13
C GLU A 70 2.50 13.24 13.77
N MET A 71 2.21 12.42 12.78
CA MET A 71 0.83 12.04 12.41
C MET A 71 0.13 11.18 13.46
N LYS A 72 0.86 10.63 14.46
CA LYS A 72 0.31 9.86 15.58
C LYS A 72 -0.66 8.77 15.13
N SER A 73 -0.21 7.90 14.22
CA SER A 73 -0.98 6.73 13.82
C SER A 73 -0.80 5.54 14.76
N ARG A 74 -1.74 4.59 14.71
CA ARG A 74 -1.62 3.29 15.38
C ARG A 74 -0.72 2.34 14.58
N PHE A 75 -0.73 2.45 13.26
CA PHE A 75 0.11 1.66 12.36
C PHE A 75 0.80 2.54 11.31
N LEU A 76 1.99 2.13 10.89
CA LEU A 76 2.67 2.62 9.69
C LEU A 76 2.70 1.50 8.66
N GLY A 77 1.91 1.63 7.60
CA GLY A 77 1.94 0.74 6.44
C GLY A 77 2.92 1.24 5.40
N ILE A 78 3.82 0.37 4.92
CA ILE A 78 4.75 0.68 3.83
C ILE A 78 4.47 -0.27 2.66
N SER A 79 4.12 0.29 1.51
CA SER A 79 3.89 -0.50 0.29
C SER A 79 5.21 -0.78 -0.43
N CYS A 80 5.51 -2.06 -0.62
CA CYS A 80 6.74 -2.53 -1.24
C CYS A 80 6.43 -3.44 -2.45
N LEU A 81 6.37 -2.83 -3.63
CA LEU A 81 6.14 -3.53 -4.89
C LEU A 81 7.41 -4.25 -5.37
N SER A 82 8.57 -3.60 -5.24
CA SER A 82 9.86 -4.04 -5.76
C SER A 82 10.94 -4.15 -4.67
N PRO A 83 12.11 -4.76 -4.96
CA PRO A 83 13.25 -4.75 -4.03
C PRO A 83 13.74 -3.34 -3.67
N VAL A 84 13.56 -2.36 -4.56
CA VAL A 84 13.94 -0.96 -4.29
C VAL A 84 13.02 -0.38 -3.21
N ASP A 85 11.71 -0.61 -3.33
CA ASP A 85 10.73 -0.18 -2.34
C ASP A 85 10.91 -0.91 -1.01
N GLY A 86 11.29 -2.19 -1.07
CA GLY A 86 11.64 -2.99 0.11
C GLY A 86 12.83 -2.42 0.87
N LYS A 87 13.89 -2.04 0.14
CA LYS A 87 15.06 -1.37 0.73
C LYS A 87 14.68 -0.01 1.33
N PHE A 88 13.87 0.78 0.63
CA PHE A 88 13.37 2.04 1.16
C PHE A 88 12.58 1.82 2.47
N GLY A 89 11.61 0.88 2.46
CA GLY A 89 10.79 0.59 3.63
C GLY A 89 11.61 0.14 4.83
N ALA A 90 12.64 -0.68 4.62
CA ALA A 90 13.56 -1.09 5.67
C ALA A 90 14.30 0.11 6.30
N VAL A 91 14.81 1.03 5.47
CA VAL A 91 15.53 2.20 5.98
C VAL A 91 14.59 3.17 6.69
N LEU A 92 13.39 3.41 6.15
CA LEU A 92 12.37 4.22 6.81
C LEU A 92 11.95 3.63 8.16
N ALA A 93 11.67 2.32 8.21
CA ALA A 93 11.34 1.63 9.45
C ALA A 93 12.42 1.85 10.52
N ARG A 94 13.70 1.73 10.12
CA ARG A 94 14.83 1.97 11.01
C ARG A 94 14.87 3.40 11.55
N GLU A 95 14.68 4.41 10.70
CA GLU A 95 14.63 5.80 11.16
C GLU A 95 13.46 6.04 12.12
N VAL A 96 12.29 5.47 11.85
CA VAL A 96 11.14 5.52 12.78
C VAL A 96 11.48 4.91 14.14
N LYS A 97 12.13 3.74 14.18
CA LYS A 97 12.52 3.10 15.45
C LYS A 97 13.53 3.92 16.25
N LYS A 98 14.37 4.75 15.62
CA LYS A 98 15.32 5.63 16.33
C LYS A 98 14.62 6.76 17.11
N LEU A 99 13.41 7.15 16.71
CA LEU A 99 12.64 8.21 17.37
C LEU A 99 12.04 7.78 18.72
N LYS A 100 12.25 6.52 19.15
CA LYS A 100 11.75 5.95 20.41
C LYS A 100 10.23 6.12 20.62
N TYR A 101 9.50 6.19 19.52
CA TYR A 101 8.04 6.16 19.49
C TYR A 101 7.62 4.74 19.07
N GLU A 102 6.78 4.09 19.88
CA GLU A 102 6.30 2.73 19.60
C GLU A 102 5.24 2.78 18.48
N LEU A 103 5.72 2.83 17.24
CA LEU A 103 4.90 2.74 16.03
C LEU A 103 5.16 1.38 15.35
N PRO A 104 4.18 0.47 15.35
CA PRO A 104 4.23 -0.76 14.57
C PRO A 104 4.37 -0.45 13.08
N VAL A 105 5.41 -1.01 12.46
CA VAL A 105 5.71 -0.90 11.04
C VAL A 105 5.33 -2.20 10.34
N ILE A 106 4.41 -2.08 9.38
CA ILE A 106 3.83 -3.17 8.62
C ILE A 106 4.24 -2.99 7.16
N MET A 107 4.93 -3.97 6.59
CA MET A 107 5.23 -3.98 5.15
C MET A 107 4.17 -4.80 4.39
N GLY A 108 3.78 -4.33 3.22
CA GLY A 108 2.87 -5.04 2.30
C GLY A 108 3.32 -4.90 0.86
N GLY A 109 2.59 -5.50 -0.09
CA GLY A 109 2.93 -5.45 -1.52
C GLY A 109 3.62 -6.71 -2.05
N LEU A 110 3.85 -6.76 -3.36
CA LEU A 110 4.26 -7.97 -4.08
C LEU A 110 5.61 -8.50 -3.62
N TRP A 111 6.59 -7.60 -3.48
CA TRP A 111 7.92 -7.98 -2.98
C TRP A 111 7.84 -8.43 -1.53
N ALA A 112 7.13 -7.69 -0.67
CA ALA A 112 6.96 -8.07 0.73
C ALA A 112 6.29 -9.45 0.88
N THR A 113 5.26 -9.72 0.09
CA THR A 113 4.57 -11.02 0.02
C THR A 113 5.53 -12.16 -0.33
N THR A 114 6.45 -11.93 -1.26
CA THR A 114 7.40 -12.94 -1.75
C THR A 114 8.55 -13.19 -0.76
N TYR A 115 8.95 -12.17 0.01
CA TYR A 115 10.11 -12.20 0.91
C TYR A 115 9.74 -12.14 2.41
N ALA A 116 8.48 -12.38 2.77
CA ALA A 116 7.97 -12.12 4.11
C ALA A 116 8.80 -12.78 5.24
N PRO A 117 9.19 -14.07 5.17
CA PRO A 117 10.04 -14.68 6.20
C PRO A 117 11.41 -13.99 6.31
N GLN A 118 12.05 -13.70 5.18
CA GLN A 118 13.38 -13.09 5.13
C GLN A 118 13.37 -11.65 5.61
N ILE A 119 12.29 -10.91 5.37
CA ILE A 119 12.09 -9.56 5.89
C ILE A 119 12.11 -9.59 7.41
N LEU A 120 11.28 -10.43 8.03
CA LEU A 120 11.21 -10.51 9.49
C LEU A 120 12.48 -11.08 10.11
N GLU A 121 13.15 -12.02 9.45
CA GLU A 121 14.45 -12.55 9.90
C GLU A 121 15.56 -11.49 9.87
N LYS A 122 15.66 -10.71 8.79
CA LYS A 122 16.83 -9.85 8.53
C LYS A 122 16.64 -8.38 8.89
N LEU A 123 15.40 -7.92 9.05
CA LEU A 123 15.06 -6.51 9.28
C LEU A 123 14.33 -6.36 10.63
N PRO A 124 15.05 -6.35 11.78
CA PRO A 124 14.46 -6.24 13.12
C PRO A 124 13.53 -5.02 13.30
N GLU A 125 13.72 -3.98 12.51
CA GLU A 125 12.92 -2.75 12.50
C GLU A 125 11.50 -2.90 11.92
N VAL A 126 11.21 -4.02 11.23
CA VAL A 126 9.89 -4.35 10.69
C VAL A 126 9.16 -5.28 11.66
N ASP A 127 7.93 -4.94 12.03
CA ASP A 127 7.15 -5.70 13.01
C ASP A 127 6.25 -6.75 12.36
N ALA A 128 5.69 -6.43 11.18
CA ALA A 128 4.83 -7.32 10.39
C ALA A 128 5.13 -7.31 8.91
N VAL A 129 4.72 -8.39 8.26
CA VAL A 129 4.44 -8.42 6.82
C VAL A 129 3.03 -8.93 6.58
N VAL A 130 2.24 -8.20 5.80
CA VAL A 130 0.98 -8.72 5.26
C VAL A 130 1.27 -9.44 3.95
N LYS A 131 1.01 -10.75 3.92
CA LYS A 131 1.19 -11.59 2.74
C LYS A 131 -0.08 -11.58 1.89
N GLY A 132 0.04 -11.12 0.65
CA GLY A 132 -1.07 -11.02 -0.29
C GLY A 132 -1.86 -9.72 -0.09
N PRO A 133 -3.19 -9.75 -0.32
CA PRO A 133 -4.08 -8.61 -0.16
C PRO A 133 -4.08 -8.02 1.25
N GLY A 134 -4.05 -6.70 1.35
CA GLY A 134 -3.93 -6.00 2.63
C GLY A 134 -5.25 -5.73 3.34
N GLU A 135 -6.37 -5.74 2.61
CA GLU A 135 -7.64 -5.17 3.02
C GLU A 135 -8.19 -5.80 4.32
N LEU A 136 -8.39 -7.12 4.33
CA LEU A 136 -8.94 -7.84 5.49
C LEU A 136 -7.98 -7.90 6.67
N ALA A 137 -6.68 -8.01 6.40
CA ALA A 137 -5.64 -8.02 7.43
C ALA A 137 -5.66 -6.70 8.21
N MET A 138 -5.63 -5.59 7.49
CA MET A 138 -5.58 -4.27 8.10
C MET A 138 -6.90 -3.88 8.77
N GLU A 139 -8.04 -4.29 8.21
CA GLU A 139 -9.33 -4.11 8.87
C GLU A 139 -9.39 -4.81 10.23
N ALA A 140 -8.93 -6.06 10.31
CA ALA A 140 -8.89 -6.81 11.57
C ALA A 140 -8.00 -6.12 12.62
N LEU A 141 -6.83 -5.63 12.20
CA LEU A 141 -5.93 -4.88 13.07
C LEU A 141 -6.55 -3.57 13.57
N ILE A 142 -7.18 -2.81 12.69
CA ILE A 142 -7.78 -1.51 13.03
C ILE A 142 -9.02 -1.68 13.93
N LYS A 143 -9.83 -2.72 13.70
CA LYS A 143 -11.02 -3.00 14.53
C LYS A 143 -10.69 -3.52 15.92
N THR A 144 -9.44 -3.91 16.18
CA THR A 144 -8.99 -4.27 17.54
C THR A 144 -8.92 -3.00 18.40
N PRO A 145 -9.58 -2.90 19.55
CA PRO A 145 -9.57 -1.70 20.39
C PRO A 145 -8.16 -1.31 20.89
N ASP A 146 -7.94 -0.01 21.08
CA ASP A 146 -6.72 0.53 21.66
C ASP A 146 -6.47 0.00 23.08
N GLY A 147 -5.31 -0.63 23.31
CA GLY A 147 -4.84 -0.97 24.67
C GLY A 147 -4.25 -2.37 24.82
N SER A 148 -4.48 -3.28 23.88
CA SER A 148 -3.71 -4.51 23.74
C SER A 148 -2.76 -4.38 22.55
N ILE A 149 -1.57 -4.97 22.67
CA ILE A 149 -0.73 -5.40 21.54
C ILE A 149 -1.67 -5.81 20.39
N PRO A 150 -1.43 -5.41 19.13
CA PRO A 150 -2.35 -5.73 18.05
C PRO A 150 -2.77 -7.21 18.16
N ALA A 151 -4.04 -7.54 17.97
CA ALA A 151 -4.43 -8.95 17.87
C ALA A 151 -3.91 -9.46 16.52
N TRP A 152 -2.58 -9.61 16.41
CA TRP A 152 -1.87 -9.99 15.20
C TRP A 152 -2.42 -11.30 14.65
N ASP A 153 -2.82 -12.19 15.56
CA ASP A 153 -3.50 -13.44 15.30
C ASP A 153 -4.89 -13.29 14.66
N SER A 154 -5.58 -12.16 14.84
CA SER A 154 -6.87 -11.89 14.17
C SER A 154 -6.73 -11.50 12.70
N ALA A 155 -5.53 -11.09 12.26
CA ALA A 155 -5.30 -10.54 10.95
C ALA A 155 -4.92 -11.63 9.93
N PRO A 156 -5.79 -11.97 8.96
CA PRO A 156 -5.49 -12.99 7.96
C PRO A 156 -4.27 -12.63 7.11
N GLY A 157 -3.40 -13.60 6.85
CA GLY A 157 -2.20 -13.44 6.03
C GLY A 157 -1.08 -12.64 6.70
N LEU A 158 -1.24 -12.25 7.97
CA LEU A 158 -0.22 -11.51 8.71
C LEU A 158 0.88 -12.46 9.21
N ILE A 159 2.12 -12.08 8.98
CA ILE A 159 3.31 -12.74 9.53
C ILE A 159 4.02 -11.70 10.40
N TRP A 160 4.39 -12.08 11.63
CA TRP A 160 5.00 -11.14 12.58
C TRP A 160 6.03 -11.81 13.48
N ARG A 161 6.68 -11.00 14.31
CA ARG A 161 7.62 -11.51 15.31
C ARG A 161 6.86 -12.26 16.40
N GLY A 162 6.96 -13.59 16.36
CA GLY A 162 6.33 -14.47 17.34
C GLY A 162 5.11 -15.23 16.82
N GLY A 163 4.72 -15.06 15.56
CA GLY A 163 3.63 -15.85 15.00
C GLY A 163 3.33 -15.57 13.53
N THR A 164 2.39 -16.36 13.02
CA THR A 164 1.81 -16.17 11.70
C THR A 164 0.34 -16.58 11.74
N ASN A 165 -0.49 -15.83 11.05
CA ASN A 165 -1.82 -16.27 10.67
C ASN A 165 -1.76 -16.62 9.18
N SER A 166 -1.65 -17.92 8.91
CA SER A 166 -1.55 -18.45 7.55
C SER A 166 -2.87 -18.43 6.79
N GLU A 167 -3.98 -17.98 7.40
CA GLU A 167 -5.26 -17.82 6.71
C GLU A 167 -5.13 -16.76 5.62
N ILE A 168 -4.92 -17.19 4.39
CA ILE A 168 -5.10 -16.32 3.24
C ILE A 168 -6.59 -16.36 2.91
N ARG A 169 -7.35 -15.42 3.49
CA ARG A 169 -8.77 -15.27 3.17
C ARG A 169 -8.89 -14.64 1.78
N HIS A 170 -9.27 -15.45 0.81
CA HIS A 170 -9.47 -15.00 -0.55
C HIS A 170 -10.76 -14.20 -0.70
N TYR A 171 -10.59 -12.96 -1.13
CA TYR A 171 -11.49 -12.12 -1.91
C TYR A 171 -13.01 -12.39 -1.82
N THR A 172 -13.63 -11.81 -0.80
CA THR A 172 -15.04 -11.37 -0.77
C THR A 172 -15.11 -9.92 -0.27
N VAL A 173 -14.10 -9.13 -0.63
CA VAL A 173 -13.99 -7.72 -0.23
C VAL A 173 -14.91 -6.90 -1.16
N ASP A 174 -15.68 -5.96 -0.61
CA ASP A 174 -16.51 -4.98 -1.35
C ASP A 174 -15.62 -3.99 -2.13
N LEU A 175 -14.84 -4.54 -3.06
CA LEU A 175 -14.06 -3.78 -4.03
C LEU A 175 -14.94 -3.14 -5.07
N ALA A 176 -16.21 -3.56 -5.22
CA ALA A 176 -17.20 -2.96 -6.12
C ALA A 176 -17.46 -1.46 -5.88
N ARG A 177 -16.90 -0.89 -4.81
CA ARG A 177 -16.99 0.53 -4.48
C ARG A 177 -15.84 1.35 -5.11
N PRO A 178 -16.14 2.54 -5.67
CA PRO A 178 -15.14 3.39 -6.31
C PRO A 178 -14.07 3.90 -5.35
N LEU A 179 -12.83 4.03 -5.83
CA LEU A 179 -11.68 4.59 -5.12
C LEU A 179 -12.01 5.96 -4.53
N ASP A 180 -11.53 6.19 -3.30
CA ASP A 180 -11.65 7.45 -2.60
C ASP A 180 -10.53 8.41 -3.02
N MET A 181 -10.81 9.16 -4.08
CA MET A 181 -9.89 10.13 -4.65
C MET A 181 -9.50 11.25 -3.67
N SER A 182 -10.25 11.45 -2.57
CA SER A 182 -9.93 12.45 -1.55
C SER A 182 -8.69 12.10 -0.70
N LEU A 183 -8.24 10.85 -0.76
CA LEU A 183 -7.01 10.40 -0.11
C LEU A 183 -5.74 10.91 -0.81
N LEU A 184 -5.85 11.38 -2.06
CA LEU A 184 -4.74 12.01 -2.77
C LEU A 184 -4.58 13.44 -2.26
N ALA A 185 -3.48 13.74 -1.57
CA ALA A 185 -3.24 15.08 -1.02
C ALA A 185 -2.99 16.14 -2.10
N LYS A 186 -2.33 15.74 -3.20
CA LYS A 186 -1.95 16.62 -4.32
C LYS A 186 -2.21 15.94 -5.68
N PRO A 187 -3.47 15.62 -6.01
CA PRO A 187 -3.82 14.87 -7.22
C PRO A 187 -3.37 15.55 -8.53
N GLU A 188 -3.22 16.86 -8.52
CA GLU A 188 -2.71 17.68 -9.63
C GLU A 188 -1.23 17.46 -9.92
N SER A 189 -0.46 16.96 -8.95
CA SER A 189 0.98 16.70 -9.07
C SER A 189 1.29 15.42 -9.85
N TYR A 190 0.31 14.53 -10.02
CA TYR A 190 0.50 13.27 -10.77
C TYR A 190 0.22 13.46 -12.26
N ASP A 191 0.97 12.80 -13.12
CA ASP A 191 0.79 12.81 -14.58
C ASP A 191 0.27 11.48 -15.12
N ILE A 192 0.44 10.42 -14.34
CA ILE A 192 -0.02 9.07 -14.65
C ILE A 192 -1.07 8.66 -13.62
N MET A 193 -2.23 8.22 -14.11
CA MET A 193 -3.21 7.52 -13.30
C MET A 193 -3.05 6.02 -13.53
N VAL A 194 -2.47 5.35 -12.54
CA VAL A 194 -2.34 3.90 -12.52
C VAL A 194 -3.65 3.28 -12.07
N TYR A 195 -4.08 2.21 -12.75
CA TYR A 195 -5.35 1.56 -12.48
C TYR A 195 -5.30 0.05 -12.67
N MET A 196 -6.11 -0.68 -11.92
CA MET A 196 -6.34 -2.12 -12.10
C MET A 196 -7.84 -2.36 -12.28
N SER A 197 -8.23 -2.87 -13.45
CA SER A 197 -9.60 -3.34 -13.75
C SER A 197 -9.82 -4.81 -13.41
N SER A 198 -8.76 -5.52 -13.06
CA SER A 198 -8.79 -6.90 -12.60
C SER A 198 -7.57 -7.17 -11.73
N ARG A 199 -7.64 -8.24 -10.93
CA ARG A 199 -6.53 -8.72 -10.11
C ARG A 199 -6.33 -10.21 -10.30
N GLY A 200 -5.08 -10.67 -10.19
CA GLY A 200 -4.75 -12.06 -10.42
C GLY A 200 -4.75 -12.46 -11.88
N CYS A 201 -4.26 -13.67 -12.12
CA CYS A 201 -4.15 -14.24 -13.46
C CYS A 201 -4.42 -15.75 -13.35
N PRO A 202 -5.23 -16.34 -14.26
CA PRO A 202 -5.53 -17.77 -14.20
C PRO A 202 -4.33 -18.64 -14.60
N TYR A 203 -3.32 -18.05 -15.26
CA TYR A 203 -2.13 -18.76 -15.69
C TYR A 203 -1.13 -18.96 -14.54
N ARG A 204 -0.32 -20.03 -14.62
CA ARG A 204 0.70 -20.38 -13.62
C ARG A 204 2.09 -20.48 -14.24
N CYS A 205 2.52 -19.41 -14.91
CA CYS A 205 3.85 -19.32 -15.49
C CYS A 205 4.93 -19.52 -14.41
N SER A 206 5.91 -20.38 -14.66
CA SER A 206 6.92 -20.79 -13.67
C SER A 206 7.81 -19.65 -13.16
N PHE A 207 7.89 -18.55 -13.89
CA PHE A 207 8.66 -17.36 -13.55
C PHE A 207 7.82 -16.26 -12.86
N CYS A 208 6.50 -16.42 -12.77
CA CYS A 208 5.59 -15.34 -12.39
C CYS A 208 5.27 -15.37 -10.89
N SER A 209 5.30 -14.20 -10.25
CA SER A 209 4.91 -14.01 -8.84
C SER A 209 3.43 -13.70 -8.64
N GLU A 210 2.67 -13.43 -9.71
CA GLU A 210 1.25 -13.07 -9.62
C GLU A 210 0.43 -14.10 -8.83
N PRO A 211 0.55 -15.43 -9.06
CA PRO A 211 -0.24 -16.42 -8.32
C PRO A 211 0.11 -16.49 -6.82
N ILE A 212 1.24 -15.92 -6.40
CA ILE A 212 1.63 -15.82 -4.98
C ILE A 212 0.82 -14.72 -4.30
N MET A 213 0.58 -13.61 -4.99
CA MET A 213 -0.19 -12.47 -4.49
C MET A 213 -1.70 -12.67 -4.68
N PHE A 214 -2.09 -13.14 -5.86
CA PHE A 214 -3.46 -13.31 -6.30
C PHE A 214 -3.60 -14.67 -7.01
N PRO A 215 -3.97 -15.75 -6.29
CA PRO A 215 -4.02 -17.09 -6.88
C PRO A 215 -5.22 -17.34 -7.79
N SER A 216 -6.10 -16.37 -7.95
CA SER A 216 -7.29 -16.44 -8.80
C SER A 216 -7.53 -15.10 -9.47
N TYR A 217 -8.05 -15.15 -10.70
CA TYR A 217 -8.46 -13.98 -11.46
C TYR A 217 -9.78 -13.42 -10.92
N ILE A 218 -9.85 -12.09 -10.80
CA ILE A 218 -11.01 -11.37 -10.30
C ILE A 218 -11.19 -10.11 -11.14
N ASP A 219 -12.36 -10.00 -11.78
CA ASP A 219 -12.78 -8.78 -12.45
C ASP A 219 -13.28 -7.73 -11.46
N GLU A 220 -12.93 -6.47 -11.70
CA GLU A 220 -13.59 -5.35 -11.05
C GLU A 220 -14.91 -5.03 -11.80
N PRO A 221 -16.02 -4.76 -11.09
CA PRO A 221 -17.29 -4.44 -11.76
C PRO A 221 -17.19 -3.21 -12.68
N LEU A 222 -17.82 -3.26 -13.85
CA LEU A 222 -17.78 -2.17 -14.83
C LEU A 222 -18.25 -0.82 -14.26
N ASP A 223 -19.26 -0.83 -13.39
CA ASP A 223 -19.77 0.39 -12.74
C ASP A 223 -18.70 1.04 -11.86
N LYS A 224 -17.91 0.24 -11.15
CA LYS A 224 -16.77 0.70 -10.36
C LYS A 224 -15.68 1.25 -11.26
N VAL A 225 -15.29 0.53 -12.32
CA VAL A 225 -14.28 0.98 -13.29
C VAL A 225 -14.66 2.34 -13.89
N THR A 226 -15.93 2.48 -14.28
CA THR A 226 -16.45 3.73 -14.84
C THR A 226 -16.45 4.86 -13.80
N ALA A 227 -16.81 4.57 -12.55
CA ALA A 227 -16.80 5.55 -11.47
C ALA A 227 -15.38 6.00 -11.10
N ASP A 228 -14.41 5.09 -11.08
CA ASP A 228 -13.00 5.40 -10.82
C ASP A 228 -12.41 6.31 -11.90
N ILE A 229 -12.67 6.00 -13.18
CA ILE A 229 -12.26 6.84 -14.31
C ILE A 229 -12.89 8.23 -14.22
N LYS A 230 -14.18 8.33 -13.86
CA LYS A 230 -14.83 9.63 -13.61
C LYS A 230 -14.21 10.38 -12.43
N GLY A 231 -13.80 9.68 -11.38
CA GLY A 231 -13.07 10.24 -10.24
C GLY A 231 -11.76 10.89 -10.68
N PHE A 232 -10.98 10.23 -11.52
CA PHE A 232 -9.75 10.81 -12.08
C PHE A 232 -10.02 12.04 -12.95
N ASN A 233 -11.07 12.03 -13.76
CA ASN A 233 -11.43 13.17 -14.61
C ASN A 233 -11.86 14.41 -13.81
N ALA A 234 -12.32 14.25 -12.56
CA ALA A 234 -12.76 15.36 -11.72
C ALA A 234 -11.63 16.35 -11.36
N PHE A 235 -10.37 15.94 -11.50
CA PHE A 235 -9.20 16.80 -11.29
C PHE A 235 -8.92 17.79 -12.43
N ASN A 236 -9.70 17.73 -13.51
CA ASN A 236 -9.60 18.65 -14.67
C ASN A 236 -8.18 18.75 -15.26
N LYS A 237 -7.48 17.62 -15.31
CA LYS A 237 -6.14 17.45 -15.89
C LYS A 237 -6.14 16.24 -16.83
N SER A 238 -5.33 16.29 -17.88
CA SER A 238 -5.08 15.14 -18.73
C SER A 238 -4.06 14.22 -18.08
N TYR A 239 -4.36 12.93 -18.02
CA TYR A 239 -3.49 11.91 -17.44
C TYR A 239 -3.13 10.87 -18.49
N PHE A 240 -1.91 10.32 -18.39
CA PHE A 240 -1.63 9.03 -18.99
C PHE A 240 -2.31 7.95 -18.15
N PHE A 241 -3.25 7.22 -18.74
CA PHE A 241 -3.92 6.12 -18.05
C PHE A 241 -3.09 4.85 -18.20
N TRP A 242 -2.54 4.36 -17.09
CA TRP A 242 -1.66 3.20 -17.07
C TRP A 242 -2.36 2.01 -16.42
N ILE A 243 -2.64 0.98 -17.21
CA ILE A 243 -3.31 -0.23 -16.73
C ILE A 243 -2.26 -1.20 -16.18
N CYS A 244 -2.44 -1.59 -14.93
CA CYS A 244 -1.56 -2.48 -14.16
C CYS A 244 -2.09 -3.92 -14.05
N ASP A 245 -3.18 -4.25 -14.76
CA ASP A 245 -3.73 -5.60 -14.79
C ASP A 245 -2.64 -6.60 -15.24
N PRO A 246 -2.45 -7.72 -14.52
CA PRO A 246 -1.58 -8.79 -14.99
C PRO A 246 -2.11 -9.43 -16.28
N LEU A 247 -3.43 -9.33 -16.52
CA LEU A 247 -4.10 -9.81 -17.72
C LEU A 247 -5.37 -8.97 -18.01
N LEU A 248 -5.23 -7.94 -18.83
CA LEU A 248 -6.35 -7.10 -19.25
C LEU A 248 -7.22 -7.80 -20.30
N GLY A 249 -8.54 -7.74 -20.13
CA GLY A 249 -9.51 -8.20 -21.14
C GLY A 249 -9.67 -9.72 -21.20
N PHE A 250 -9.27 -10.45 -20.16
CA PHE A 250 -9.55 -11.88 -20.06
C PHE A 250 -11.04 -12.11 -19.86
N ASN A 251 -11.60 -13.03 -20.62
CA ASN A 251 -12.98 -13.46 -20.46
C ASN A 251 -12.96 -14.96 -20.08
N PRO A 252 -13.19 -15.33 -18.81
CA PRO A 252 -13.15 -16.72 -18.38
C PRO A 252 -14.23 -17.60 -19.04
N GLY A 253 -15.22 -16.99 -19.70
CA GLY A 253 -16.32 -17.67 -20.39
C GLY A 253 -16.27 -17.63 -21.92
N SER A 254 -15.21 -17.10 -22.54
CA SER A 254 -15.00 -17.12 -23.99
C SER A 254 -14.19 -18.33 -24.47
#